data_AF-A0A2V8XLI3-F1
#
_entry.id   AF-A0A2V8XLI3-F1
#
_cell.length_a   1.000
_cell.length_b   1.000
_cell.length_c   1.000
_cell.angle_alpha   90.00
_cell.angle_beta   90.00
_cell.angle_gamma   90.00
#
_symmetry.space_group_name_H-M   'P 1'
#
loop_
_entity.id
_entity.type
_entity.pdbx_description
1 polymer ?
#
loop_
_entity_poly.entity_id
_entity_poly.type
_entity_poly.pdbx_seq_one_letter_code
_entity_poly.pdbx_strand_id
1 'polypeptide(L)'
;MNLRESGLLRQLFLVVLLGASKIDAQERAAQAPPRDPDIVYPVSKSPASDRIAEHRFWDKENRWLFAGAGATRTLDYFSTLNMRRRGRQEILLPNDVVDNHAAFGVIEAAGTGASIGASYLFHRYGHHKLERWTSFVHIGLTTTGAVRNYCLKTAHPKTTP
;
A
#
# COMPACT_ATOMS: atom_id res chain seq x y z
N MET A 1 -30.39 22.26 6.09
CA MET A 1 -29.13 21.71 6.66
C MET A 1 -29.46 20.30 7.14
N ASN A 2 -29.10 19.27 6.36
CA ASN A 2 -29.68 17.93 6.51
C ASN A 2 -28.57 16.89 6.77
N LEU A 3 -28.66 16.18 7.89
CA LEU A 3 -27.68 15.24 8.44
C LEU A 3 -27.66 13.87 7.70
N ARG A 4 -27.55 13.86 6.38
CA ARG A 4 -27.60 12.61 5.58
C ARG A 4 -26.28 12.22 4.89
N GLU A 5 -25.20 12.99 5.08
CA GLU A 5 -23.95 12.78 4.33
C GLU A 5 -22.79 12.15 5.14
N SER A 6 -23.00 11.82 6.42
CA SER A 6 -21.93 11.28 7.28
C SER A 6 -21.70 9.76 7.17
N GLY A 7 -22.44 9.06 6.29
CA GLY A 7 -22.36 7.61 6.15
C GLY A 7 -21.15 7.10 5.36
N LEU A 8 -20.70 7.87 4.36
CA LEU A 8 -19.64 7.44 3.42
C LEU A 8 -18.23 7.65 3.97
N LEU A 9 -18.03 8.66 4.83
CA LEU A 9 -16.75 8.89 5.50
C LEU A 9 -16.43 7.84 6.57
N ARG A 10 -17.41 7.10 7.09
CA ARG A 10 -17.17 6.01 8.05
C ARG A 10 -16.73 4.70 7.39
N GLN A 11 -17.01 4.48 6.12
CA GLN A 11 -16.70 3.19 5.47
C GLN A 11 -15.29 3.14 4.85
N LEU A 12 -14.71 4.30 4.48
CA LEU A 12 -13.35 4.35 3.93
C LEU A 12 -12.24 4.19 4.99
N PHE A 13 -12.56 4.32 6.28
CA PHE A 13 -11.63 3.99 7.37
C PHE A 13 -11.62 2.50 7.75
N LEU A 14 -12.56 1.69 7.24
CA LEU A 14 -12.73 0.31 7.72
C LEU A 14 -11.94 -0.74 6.94
N VAL A 15 -11.39 -0.42 5.76
CA VAL A 15 -10.62 -1.40 4.96
C VAL A 15 -9.15 -1.48 5.39
N VAL A 16 -8.66 -0.51 6.17
CA VAL A 16 -7.29 -0.53 6.73
C VAL A 16 -7.17 -1.39 8.01
N LEU A 17 -8.28 -1.81 8.62
CA LEU A 17 -8.28 -2.52 9.92
C LEU A 17 -8.63 -4.01 9.86
N LEU A 18 -8.92 -4.59 8.69
CA LEU A 18 -9.36 -5.99 8.56
C LEU A 18 -8.23 -7.00 8.22
N GLY A 19 -6.98 -6.66 8.58
CA GLY A 19 -5.82 -7.54 8.42
C GLY A 19 -5.34 -8.22 9.71
N ALA A 20 -6.14 -8.21 10.78
CA ALA A 20 -5.80 -8.84 12.05
C ALA A 20 -6.61 -10.13 12.29
N SER A 21 -6.56 -11.06 11.34
CA SER A 21 -6.99 -12.44 11.60
C SER A 21 -5.73 -13.27 11.81
N LYS A 22 -5.57 -13.71 13.05
CA LYS A 22 -4.43 -14.50 13.56
C LYS A 22 -4.07 -15.64 12.59
N ILE A 23 -2.84 -15.66 12.12
CA ILE A 23 -2.24 -16.90 11.60
C ILE A 23 -1.46 -17.48 12.76
N ASP A 24 -2.12 -18.37 13.49
CA ASP A 24 -1.53 -19.16 14.55
C ASP A 24 -0.33 -19.94 14.01
N ALA A 25 0.83 -19.73 14.62
CA ALA A 25 1.96 -20.63 14.49
C ALA A 25 1.60 -21.90 15.27
N GLN A 26 0.99 -22.89 14.63
CA GLN A 26 0.86 -24.21 15.23
C GLN A 26 2.20 -24.94 15.09
N GLU A 27 3.03 -24.77 16.13
CA GLU A 27 4.16 -25.62 16.40
C GLU A 27 3.67 -27.07 16.48
N ARG A 28 4.05 -27.88 15.50
CA ARG A 28 3.85 -29.32 15.56
C ARG A 28 4.70 -29.81 16.72
N ALA A 29 4.07 -30.13 17.85
CA ALA A 29 4.72 -30.77 18.98
C ALA A 29 5.43 -32.04 18.48
N ALA A 30 6.75 -31.94 18.30
CA ALA A 30 7.59 -33.08 18.02
C ALA A 30 7.60 -33.95 19.28
N GLN A 31 7.01 -35.14 19.18
CA GLN A 31 7.10 -36.16 20.22
C GLN A 31 8.58 -36.45 20.50
N ALA A 32 9.00 -36.26 21.74
CA ALA A 32 10.36 -36.56 22.18
C ALA A 32 10.60 -38.09 22.11
N PRO A 33 11.68 -38.56 21.49
CA PRO A 33 12.07 -39.97 21.57
C PRO A 33 12.64 -40.29 22.96
N PRO A 34 12.70 -41.58 23.37
CA PRO A 34 13.16 -41.98 24.69
C PRO A 34 14.65 -41.65 24.88
N ARG A 35 15.02 -41.24 26.09
CA ARG A 35 16.41 -40.94 26.48
C ARG A 35 17.18 -42.24 26.72
N ASP A 36 18.29 -42.40 26.01
CA ASP A 36 19.34 -43.39 26.31
C ASP A 36 20.55 -42.63 26.91
N PRO A 37 21.25 -43.12 27.97
CA PRO A 37 22.16 -42.28 28.73
C PRO A 37 23.56 -42.05 28.12
N ASP A 38 23.95 -42.76 27.05
CA ASP A 38 25.36 -42.81 26.61
C ASP A 38 25.62 -42.24 25.21
N ILE A 39 25.13 -41.03 24.93
CA ILE A 39 25.55 -40.28 23.73
C ILE A 39 26.16 -38.94 24.16
N VAL A 40 27.48 -38.82 23.97
CA VAL A 40 28.18 -37.54 24.00
C VAL A 40 27.70 -36.73 22.80
N TYR A 41 26.78 -35.80 23.03
CA TYR A 41 26.36 -34.85 22.01
C TYR A 41 27.55 -33.94 21.66
N PRO A 42 27.88 -33.73 20.38
CA PRO A 42 28.78 -32.63 20.04
C PRO A 42 28.15 -31.36 20.59
N VAL A 43 28.97 -30.50 21.23
CA VAL A 43 28.53 -29.16 21.65
C VAL A 43 27.91 -28.49 20.43
N SER A 44 26.57 -28.49 20.43
CA SER A 44 25.77 -27.69 19.54
C SER A 44 26.27 -26.28 19.72
N LYS A 45 26.92 -25.73 18.67
CA LYS A 45 26.98 -24.28 18.52
C LYS A 45 25.55 -23.83 18.77
N SER A 46 25.31 -23.12 19.87
CA SER A 46 24.04 -22.42 20.09
C SER A 46 23.61 -21.90 18.74
N PRO A 47 22.36 -22.14 18.30
CA PRO A 47 21.89 -21.54 17.06
C PRO A 47 22.08 -20.05 17.28
N ALA A 48 23.14 -19.49 16.69
CA ALA A 48 23.34 -18.07 16.60
C ALA A 48 22.05 -17.63 15.96
N SER A 49 21.22 -16.98 16.78
CA SER A 49 19.78 -16.95 16.61
C SER A 49 19.43 -16.84 15.14
N ASP A 50 18.50 -17.67 14.70
CA ASP A 50 17.71 -17.49 13.48
C ASP A 50 16.86 -16.20 13.59
N ARG A 51 17.44 -15.13 14.14
CA ARG A 51 17.09 -13.75 13.85
C ARG A 51 17.33 -13.65 12.37
N ILE A 52 16.27 -13.88 11.60
CA ILE A 52 16.10 -13.39 10.24
C ILE A 52 16.87 -12.08 10.20
N ALA A 53 17.99 -12.04 9.47
CA ALA A 53 18.84 -10.86 9.44
C ALA A 53 17.94 -9.70 9.04
N GLU A 54 17.68 -8.80 9.98
CA GLU A 54 16.72 -7.72 9.80
C GLU A 54 17.24 -6.87 8.64
N HIS A 55 16.50 -6.86 7.52
CA HIS A 55 16.97 -6.16 6.33
C HIS A 55 16.95 -4.65 6.62
N ARG A 56 17.78 -3.88 5.92
CA ARG A 56 17.73 -2.42 6.03
C ARG A 56 16.46 -1.90 5.39
N PHE A 57 15.86 -0.84 5.94
CA PHE A 57 14.71 -0.18 5.32
C PHE A 57 14.99 0.26 3.87
N TRP A 58 16.15 0.86 3.60
CA TRP A 58 16.56 1.29 2.26
C TRP A 58 17.30 0.20 1.48
N ASP A 59 16.74 -1.01 1.45
CA ASP A 59 17.29 -2.09 0.63
C ASP A 59 16.88 -1.97 -0.85
N LYS A 60 17.41 -2.89 -1.68
CA LYS A 60 17.16 -2.86 -3.13
C LYS A 60 15.67 -3.00 -3.45
N GLU A 61 14.96 -3.86 -2.72
CA GLU A 61 13.55 -4.14 -2.97
C GLU A 61 12.68 -2.91 -2.65
N ASN A 62 12.89 -2.25 -1.50
CA ASN A 62 12.11 -1.06 -1.15
C ASN A 62 12.40 0.11 -2.09
N ARG A 63 13.65 0.26 -2.54
CA ARG A 63 13.96 1.27 -3.56
C ARG A 63 13.14 1.07 -4.83
N TRP A 64 13.00 -0.17 -5.31
CA TRP A 64 12.17 -0.46 -6.49
C TRP A 64 10.68 -0.30 -6.21
N LEU A 65 10.21 -0.74 -5.05
CA LEU A 65 8.81 -0.60 -4.66
C LEU A 65 8.40 0.88 -4.52
N PHE A 66 9.25 1.72 -3.93
CA PHE A 66 8.98 3.16 -3.80
C PHE A 66 9.12 3.90 -5.13
N ALA A 67 10.07 3.50 -5.98
CA ALA A 67 10.13 3.99 -7.35
C ALA A 67 8.85 3.63 -8.13
N GLY A 68 8.36 2.39 -7.98
CA GLY A 68 7.08 1.94 -8.54
C GLY A 68 5.91 2.78 -8.04
N ALA A 69 5.80 3.02 -6.73
CA ALA A 69 4.75 3.86 -6.15
C ALA A 69 4.80 5.30 -6.66
N GLY A 70 5.99 5.89 -6.81
CA GLY A 70 6.15 7.22 -7.42
C GLY A 70 5.75 7.23 -8.90
N ALA A 71 6.14 6.19 -9.65
CA ALA A 71 5.80 6.06 -11.05
C ALA A 71 4.28 5.93 -11.26
N THR A 72 3.60 5.09 -10.48
CA THR A 72 2.15 4.90 -10.63
C THR A 72 1.35 6.11 -10.19
N ARG A 73 1.81 6.86 -9.19
CA ARG A 73 1.28 8.18 -8.83
C ARG A 73 1.42 9.21 -9.94
N THR A 74 2.57 9.20 -10.61
CA THR A 74 2.80 10.04 -11.79
C THR A 74 1.87 9.65 -12.94
N LEU A 75 1.64 8.35 -13.15
CA LEU A 75 0.66 7.87 -14.12
C LEU A 75 -0.76 8.32 -13.76
N ASP A 76 -1.14 8.22 -12.48
CA ASP A 76 -2.45 8.66 -12.00
C ASP A 76 -2.67 10.16 -12.23
N TYR A 77 -1.67 10.99 -11.91
CA TYR A 77 -1.64 12.42 -12.22
C TYR A 77 -1.97 12.71 -13.69
N PHE A 78 -1.20 12.11 -14.62
CA PHE A 78 -1.40 12.37 -16.05
C PHE A 78 -2.73 11.80 -16.56
N SER A 79 -3.14 10.63 -16.06
CA SER A 79 -4.41 10.01 -16.44
C SER A 79 -5.60 10.88 -16.04
N THR A 80 -5.51 11.49 -14.85
CA THR A 80 -6.54 12.38 -14.29
C THR A 80 -6.60 13.66 -15.10
N LEU A 81 -5.46 14.31 -15.39
CA LEU A 81 -5.43 15.47 -16.28
C LEU A 81 -5.98 15.17 -17.68
N ASN A 82 -5.65 14.00 -18.24
CA ASN A 82 -6.20 13.56 -19.52
C ASN A 82 -7.72 13.31 -19.45
N MET A 83 -8.22 12.72 -18.37
CA MET A 83 -9.64 12.54 -18.13
C MET A 83 -10.36 13.90 -18.02
N ARG A 84 -9.80 14.85 -17.25
CA ARG A 84 -10.31 16.22 -17.10
C ARG A 84 -10.43 16.93 -18.44
N ARG A 85 -9.36 16.89 -19.25
CA ARG A 85 -9.35 17.46 -20.61
C ARG A 85 -10.43 16.88 -21.53
N ARG A 86 -10.84 15.63 -21.30
CA ARG A 86 -11.95 14.97 -22.02
C ARG A 86 -13.34 15.27 -21.44
N GLY A 87 -13.46 16.32 -20.62
CA GLY A 87 -14.72 16.85 -20.11
C GLY A 87 -15.32 16.07 -18.94
N ARG A 88 -14.50 15.28 -18.23
CA ARG A 88 -14.96 14.48 -17.08
C ARG A 88 -14.54 15.08 -15.75
N GLN A 89 -15.34 14.79 -14.72
CA GLN A 89 -15.08 15.25 -13.36
C GLN A 89 -14.27 14.22 -12.60
N GLU A 90 -13.35 14.70 -11.78
CA GLU A 90 -12.63 13.87 -10.81
C GLU A 90 -13.56 13.57 -9.61
N ILE A 91 -13.38 12.41 -8.98
CA ILE A 91 -14.28 11.85 -7.97
C ILE A 91 -13.75 12.04 -6.54
N LEU A 92 -12.43 12.01 -6.33
CA LEU A 92 -11.77 11.96 -5.02
C LEU A 92 -11.33 13.34 -4.49
N LEU A 93 -11.14 14.30 -5.38
CA LEU A 93 -10.58 15.63 -5.22
C LEU A 93 -11.48 16.65 -5.92
N PRO A 94 -11.60 17.86 -5.35
CA PRO A 94 -12.21 18.99 -6.04
C PRO A 94 -11.53 19.28 -7.38
N ASN A 95 -12.32 19.55 -8.41
CA ASN A 95 -11.81 19.75 -9.77
C ASN A 95 -10.91 20.99 -9.89
N ASP A 96 -11.14 22.03 -9.09
CA ASP A 96 -10.30 23.22 -8.98
C ASP A 96 -8.90 22.91 -8.43
N VAL A 97 -8.79 21.96 -7.51
CA VAL A 97 -7.51 21.44 -7.02
C VAL A 97 -6.78 20.67 -8.12
N VAL A 98 -7.49 19.82 -8.85
CA VAL A 98 -6.93 19.02 -9.95
C VAL A 98 -6.45 19.91 -11.10
N ASP A 99 -7.24 20.93 -11.45
CA ASP A 99 -6.93 21.87 -12.53
C ASP A 99 -5.79 22.83 -12.13
N ASN A 100 -5.53 23.02 -10.83
CA ASN A 100 -4.28 23.58 -10.33
C ASN A 100 -3.18 22.50 -10.33
N HIS A 101 -2.51 22.35 -11.47
CA HIS A 101 -1.46 21.35 -11.68
C HIS A 101 -0.38 21.30 -10.58
N ALA A 102 -0.01 22.44 -10.01
CA ALA A 102 0.97 22.49 -8.92
C ALA A 102 0.40 21.89 -7.62
N ALA A 103 -0.81 22.30 -7.24
CA ALA A 103 -1.50 21.75 -6.07
C ALA A 103 -1.75 20.25 -6.23
N PHE A 104 -2.20 19.82 -7.40
CA PHE A 104 -2.43 18.41 -7.68
C PHE A 104 -1.12 17.60 -7.65
N GLY A 105 -0.04 18.11 -8.24
CA GLY A 105 1.28 17.48 -8.18
C GLY A 105 1.80 17.32 -6.75
N VAL A 106 1.55 18.31 -5.88
CA VAL A 106 1.87 18.21 -4.44
C VAL A 106 1.08 17.11 -3.76
N ILE A 107 -0.22 16.96 -4.06
CA ILE A 107 -1.05 15.88 -3.48
C ILE A 107 -0.53 14.51 -3.90
N GLU A 108 -0.15 14.34 -5.17
CA GLU A 108 0.39 13.07 -5.65
C GLU A 108 1.73 12.72 -5.00
N ALA A 109 2.63 13.71 -4.90
CA ALA A 109 3.89 13.57 -4.19
C ALA A 109 3.68 13.25 -2.70
N ALA A 110 2.75 13.94 -2.04
CA ALA A 110 2.38 13.68 -0.65
C ALA A 110 1.82 12.26 -0.48
N GLY A 111 1.06 11.76 -1.45
CA GLY A 111 0.59 10.38 -1.50
C GLY A 111 1.73 9.37 -1.53
N THR A 112 2.72 9.56 -2.42
CA THR A 112 3.94 8.73 -2.44
C THR A 112 4.68 8.80 -1.10
N GLY A 113 4.87 10.00 -0.55
CA GLY A 113 5.51 10.21 0.75
C GLY A 113 4.79 9.49 1.89
N ALA A 114 3.46 9.54 1.93
CA ALA A 114 2.64 8.83 2.91
C ALA A 114 2.82 7.31 2.80
N SER A 115 2.95 6.77 1.58
CA SER A 115 3.25 5.35 1.35
C SER A 115 4.59 4.93 1.97
N ILE A 116 5.63 5.71 1.69
CA ILE A 116 6.99 5.48 2.20
C ILE A 116 6.98 5.59 3.73
N GLY A 117 6.31 6.61 4.27
CA GLY A 117 6.17 6.82 5.72
C GLY A 117 5.44 5.67 6.41
N ALA A 118 4.33 5.20 5.86
CA ALA A 118 3.61 4.04 6.39
C ALA A 118 4.47 2.76 6.35
N SER A 119 5.17 2.52 5.24
CA SER A 119 6.14 1.43 5.11
C SER A 119 7.25 1.54 6.17
N TYR A 120 7.78 2.75 6.41
CA TYR A 120 8.78 3.00 7.45
C TYR A 120 8.26 2.71 8.85
N LEU A 121 7.01 3.06 9.17
CA LEU A 121 6.41 2.71 10.45
C LEU A 121 6.31 1.20 10.61
N PHE A 122 5.84 0.47 9.59
CA PHE A 122 5.80 -0.99 9.64
C PHE A 122 7.19 -1.60 9.83
N HIS A 123 8.20 -1.08 9.13
CA HIS A 123 9.58 -1.48 9.32
C HIS A 123 10.05 -1.27 10.76
N ARG A 124 9.83 -0.06 11.29
CA ARG A 124 10.28 0.36 12.63
C ARG A 124 9.68 -0.49 13.75
N TYR A 125 8.47 -1.02 13.54
CA TYR A 125 7.77 -1.91 14.49
C TYR A 125 7.93 -3.41 14.17
N GLY A 126 8.80 -3.78 13.22
CA GLY A 126 9.09 -5.19 12.89
C GLY A 126 8.03 -5.90 12.03
N HIS A 127 7.09 -5.15 11.44
CA HIS A 127 6.06 -5.67 10.55
C HIS A 127 6.52 -5.71 9.09
N HIS A 128 7.62 -6.42 8.79
CA HIS A 128 8.24 -6.44 7.46
C HIS A 128 7.32 -6.92 6.32
N LYS A 129 6.32 -7.76 6.60
CA LYS A 129 5.32 -8.12 5.59
C LYS A 129 4.44 -6.93 5.23
N LEU A 130 3.95 -6.18 6.22
CA LEU A 130 3.10 -5.00 5.99
C LEU A 130 3.89 -3.87 5.32
N GLU A 131 5.17 -3.75 5.66
CA GLU A 131 6.11 -2.83 5.01
C GLU A 131 6.10 -2.98 3.48
N ARG A 132 6.21 -4.22 2.97
CA ARG A 132 6.18 -4.51 1.52
C ARG A 132 4.77 -4.39 0.94
N TRP A 133 3.79 -4.94 1.63
CA TRP A 133 2.38 -4.92 1.20
C TRP A 133 1.85 -3.50 0.99
N THR A 134 2.33 -2.53 1.78
CA THR A 134 1.98 -1.11 1.62
C THR A 134 2.24 -0.63 0.19
N SER A 135 3.43 -0.90 -0.34
CA SER A 135 3.80 -0.49 -1.69
C SER A 135 3.02 -1.25 -2.76
N PHE A 136 2.80 -2.56 -2.60
CA PHE A 136 2.00 -3.34 -3.55
C PHE A 136 0.55 -2.84 -3.66
N VAL A 137 -0.09 -2.58 -2.51
CA VAL A 137 -1.46 -2.05 -2.48
C VAL A 137 -1.52 -0.66 -3.11
N HIS A 138 -0.55 0.21 -2.79
CA HIS A 138 -0.48 1.55 -3.35
C HIS A 138 -0.34 1.53 -4.88
N ILE A 139 0.62 0.76 -5.39
CA ILE A 139 0.87 0.57 -6.82
C ILE A 139 -0.41 0.06 -7.50
N GLY A 140 -1.04 -0.97 -6.93
CA GLY A 140 -2.27 -1.54 -7.46
C GLY A 140 -3.39 -0.51 -7.57
N LEU A 141 -3.69 0.19 -6.47
CA LEU A 141 -4.79 1.16 -6.42
C LEU A 141 -4.60 2.31 -7.42
N THR A 142 -3.41 2.91 -7.42
CA THR A 142 -3.08 4.03 -8.32
C THR A 142 -3.03 3.60 -9.78
N THR A 143 -2.50 2.41 -10.08
CA THR A 143 -2.49 1.88 -11.45
C THR A 143 -3.90 1.60 -11.94
N THR A 144 -4.74 0.95 -11.13
CA THR A 144 -6.14 0.69 -11.49
C THR A 144 -6.93 1.98 -11.71
N GLY A 145 -6.71 3.00 -10.86
CA GLY A 145 -7.26 4.35 -11.06
C GLY A 145 -6.87 4.94 -12.41
N ALA A 146 -5.57 4.91 -12.72
CA ALA A 146 -5.04 5.42 -13.97
C ALA A 146 -5.61 4.69 -15.21
N VAL A 147 -5.64 3.35 -15.16
CA VAL A 147 -6.21 2.52 -16.23
C VAL A 147 -7.68 2.88 -16.43
N ARG A 148 -8.47 2.93 -15.34
CA ARG A 148 -9.88 3.33 -15.40
C ARG A 148 -10.03 4.69 -16.07
N ASN A 149 -9.24 5.68 -15.65
CA ASN A 149 -9.28 7.02 -16.23
C ASN A 149 -9.06 6.99 -17.75
N TYR A 150 -8.07 6.25 -18.24
CA TYR A 150 -7.83 6.10 -19.68
C TYR A 150 -8.97 5.37 -20.40
N CYS A 151 -9.56 4.33 -19.79
CA CYS A 151 -10.66 3.56 -20.37
C CYS A 151 -11.98 4.34 -20.48
N LEU A 152 -12.15 5.45 -19.76
CA LEU A 152 -13.35 6.28 -19.89
C LEU A 152 -13.43 6.94 -21.28
N LYS A 153 -14.61 6.94 -21.89
CA LYS A 153 -14.88 7.67 -23.15
C LYS A 153 -14.93 9.17 -22.92
N THR A 154 -14.63 9.97 -23.93
CA THR A 154 -14.81 11.44 -23.89
C THR A 154 -16.25 11.80 -23.53
N ALA A 155 -16.43 12.83 -22.71
CA ALA A 155 -17.76 13.34 -22.39
C ALA A 155 -18.28 14.18 -23.56
N HIS A 156 -19.48 13.85 -24.03
CA HIS A 156 -20.23 14.70 -24.96
C HIS A 156 -21.29 15.42 -24.14
N PRO A 157 -21.27 16.76 -24.09
CA PRO A 157 -22.37 17.52 -23.51
C PRO A 157 -23.67 17.09 -24.18
N LYS A 158 -24.71 16.80 -23.41
CA LYS A 158 -26.04 16.69 -24.00
C LYS A 158 -26.44 18.10 -24.42
N THR A 159 -26.52 18.34 -25.73
CA THR A 159 -27.12 19.56 -26.24
C THR A 159 -28.57 19.57 -25.78
N THR A 160 -28.93 20.48 -24.87
CA THR A 160 -30.32 20.72 -24.52
C THR A 160 -30.98 21.40 -25.74
N PRO A 161 -32.09 20.87 -26.28
CA PRO A 161 -32.80 21.49 -27.39
C PRO A 161 -33.40 22.84 -27.02
#